data_AF-Q6QX48-F1
#
_entry.id   AF-Q6QX48-F1
#
_cell.length_a   1.000
_cell.length_b   1.000
_cell.length_c   1.000
_cell.angle_alpha   90.00
_cell.angle_beta   90.00
_cell.angle_gamma   90.00
#
_symmetry.space_group_name_H-M   'P 1'
#
loop_
_entity.id
_entity.type
_entity.pdbx_description
1 polymer ?
#
loop_
_entity_poly.entity_id
_entity_poly.type
_entity_poly.pdbx_seq_one_letter_code
_entity_poly.pdbx_strand_id
1 'polypeptide(L)'
;VYGCIGLCWLLAATLGLLPLLGWNCVCAFPRCSSLLPLYSKGYVLFCVVVFALILVAILGLYGAIFRVVRANGQKSPRAPARRKARRLLNTVLMILVAFVVCWGPLFGLLLADIFGSNIWAQEYLRGMDWILALAVLNSAINP
;
A
#
# COMPACT_ATOMS: atom_id res chain seq x y z
N VAL A 1 -19.00 -13.77 -4.67
CA VAL A 1 -18.61 -12.72 -3.69
C VAL A 1 -18.02 -13.32 -2.42
N TYR A 2 -18.76 -14.14 -1.67
CA TYR A 2 -18.25 -14.79 -0.44
C TYR A 2 -16.96 -15.60 -0.63
N GLY A 3 -16.82 -16.32 -1.75
CA GLY A 3 -15.57 -17.06 -2.06
C GLY A 3 -14.35 -16.14 -2.21
N CYS A 4 -14.50 -14.99 -2.87
CA CYS A 4 -13.41 -14.01 -3.01
C CYS A 4 -13.04 -13.39 -1.65
N ILE A 5 -14.05 -13.11 -0.80
CA ILE A 5 -13.83 -12.61 0.55
C ILE A 5 -13.03 -13.63 1.37
N GLY A 6 -13.45 -14.90 1.37
CA GLY A 6 -12.73 -15.98 2.06
C GLY A 6 -11.29 -16.14 1.57
N LEU A 7 -11.08 -16.08 0.25
CA LEU A 7 -9.74 -16.15 -0.33
C LEU A 7 -8.85 -14.97 0.11
N CYS A 8 -9.37 -13.74 0.13
CA CYS A 8 -8.61 -12.57 0.60
C CYS A 8 -8.19 -12.74 2.07
N TRP A 9 -9.08 -13.23 2.93
CA TRP A 9 -8.76 -13.49 4.33
C TRP A 9 -7.70 -14.59 4.50
N LEU A 10 -7.83 -15.69 3.75
CA LEU A 10 -6.86 -16.78 3.78
C LEU A 10 -5.49 -16.32 3.30
N LEU A 11 -5.42 -15.53 2.23
CA LEU A 11 -4.16 -14.95 1.73
C LEU A 11 -3.55 -13.97 2.73
N ALA A 12 -4.37 -13.12 3.37
CA ALA A 12 -3.88 -12.20 4.40
C ALA A 12 -3.34 -12.95 5.63
N ALA A 13 -4.06 -13.97 6.09
CA ALA A 13 -3.64 -14.80 7.22
C ALA A 13 -2.34 -15.55 6.91
N THR A 14 -2.24 -16.17 5.73
CA THR A 14 -1.04 -16.91 5.33
C THR A 14 0.18 -16.00 5.19
N LEU A 15 0.02 -14.83 4.56
CA LEU A 15 1.10 -13.83 4.48
C LEU A 15 1.54 -13.39 5.89
N GLY A 16 0.60 -13.11 6.81
CA GLY A 16 0.93 -12.71 8.18
C GLY A 16 1.57 -13.80 9.04
N LEU A 17 1.30 -15.08 8.76
CA LEU A 17 1.84 -16.22 9.52
C LEU A 17 3.18 -16.73 8.99
N LEU A 18 3.55 -16.41 7.76
CA LEU A 18 4.79 -16.86 7.11
C LEU A 18 6.07 -16.65 7.94
N PRO A 19 6.26 -15.51 8.64
CA PRO A 19 7.40 -15.31 9.54
C PRO A 19 7.43 -16.29 10.71
N LEU A 20 6.26 -16.66 11.26
CA LEU A 20 6.11 -17.62 12.35
C LEU A 20 6.35 -19.06 11.87
N LEU A 21 6.05 -19.35 10.61
CA LEU A 21 6.27 -20.65 9.96
C LEU A 21 7.73 -20.88 9.52
N GLY A 22 8.64 -19.94 9.80
CA GLY A 22 10.09 -20.11 9.61
C GLY A 22 10.74 -19.08 8.68
N TRP A 23 9.99 -18.19 8.02
CA TRP A 23 10.58 -17.13 7.18
C TRP A 23 11.00 -15.90 7.99
N ASN A 24 11.71 -16.13 9.08
CA ASN A 24 12.28 -15.10 9.96
C ASN A 24 13.81 -15.10 9.89
N CYS A 25 14.44 -14.17 10.60
CA CYS A 25 15.90 -14.03 10.63
C CYS A 25 16.53 -14.45 11.97
N VAL A 26 15.77 -15.11 12.86
CA VAL A 26 16.20 -15.44 14.24
C VAL A 26 17.44 -16.34 14.25
N CYS A 27 17.59 -17.22 13.25
CA CYS A 27 18.76 -18.08 13.08
C CYS A 27 19.87 -17.45 12.22
N ALA A 28 19.66 -16.25 11.66
CA ALA A 28 20.57 -15.59 10.71
C ALA A 28 20.53 -14.05 10.86
N PHE A 29 21.00 -13.56 12.01
CA PHE A 29 21.01 -12.14 12.41
C PHE A 29 21.54 -11.15 11.35
N PRO A 30 22.58 -11.46 10.54
CA PRO A 30 23.06 -10.52 9.51
C PRO A 30 22.02 -10.18 8.43
N ARG A 31 20.94 -10.97 8.30
CA ARG A 31 19.87 -10.79 7.31
C ARG A 31 18.60 -10.15 7.88
N CYS A 32 18.61 -9.74 9.15
CA CYS A 32 17.48 -9.05 9.77
C CYS A 32 17.32 -7.63 9.23
N SER A 33 16.06 -7.18 9.14
CA SER A 33 15.72 -5.77 8.92
C SER A 33 16.07 -4.95 10.16
N SER A 34 16.56 -3.70 9.99
CA SER A 34 16.80 -2.82 11.13
C SER A 34 15.52 -2.18 11.66
N LEU A 35 14.51 -2.00 10.79
CA LEU A 35 13.16 -1.53 11.17
C LEU A 35 12.33 -2.62 11.85
N LEU A 36 12.39 -3.86 11.35
CA LEU A 36 11.65 -4.99 11.89
C LEU A 36 12.62 -6.10 12.33
N PRO A 37 13.17 -6.05 13.55
CA PRO A 37 14.28 -6.90 13.99
C PRO A 37 13.97 -8.41 14.04
N LEU A 38 12.70 -8.82 13.97
CA LEU A 38 12.29 -10.22 13.89
C LEU A 38 12.08 -10.71 12.45
N TYR A 39 12.04 -9.80 11.47
CA TYR A 39 11.72 -10.10 10.09
C TYR A 39 12.99 -10.11 9.21
N SER A 40 13.04 -11.06 8.28
CA SER A 40 14.12 -11.11 7.29
C SER A 40 13.95 -10.02 6.23
N LYS A 41 15.04 -9.38 5.78
CA LYS A 41 15.00 -8.39 4.69
C LYS A 41 14.34 -8.92 3.42
N GLY A 42 14.54 -10.22 3.12
CA GLY A 42 13.92 -10.90 1.99
C GLY A 42 12.39 -11.01 2.11
N TYR A 43 11.88 -11.35 3.29
CA TYR A 43 10.43 -11.37 3.53
C TYR A 43 9.82 -9.97 3.43
N VAL A 44 10.46 -8.96 4.03
CA VAL A 44 9.98 -7.58 3.96
C VAL A 44 9.96 -7.10 2.50
N LEU A 45 11.00 -7.38 1.72
CA LEU A 45 11.05 -7.06 0.29
C LEU A 45 9.91 -7.73 -0.47
N PHE A 46 9.66 -9.02 -0.22
CA PHE A 46 8.57 -9.75 -0.84
C PHE A 46 7.21 -9.08 -0.54
N CYS A 47 6.93 -8.76 0.71
CA CYS A 47 5.70 -8.07 1.10
C CYS A 47 5.58 -6.70 0.42
N VAL A 48 6.64 -5.88 0.44
CA VAL A 48 6.66 -4.56 -0.21
C VAL A 48 6.34 -4.67 -1.70
N VAL A 49 6.97 -5.61 -2.41
CA VAL A 49 6.72 -5.83 -3.85
C VAL A 49 5.27 -6.25 -4.10
N VAL A 50 4.75 -7.22 -3.34
CA VAL A 50 3.37 -7.69 -3.50
C VAL A 50 2.37 -6.55 -3.26
N PHE A 51 2.52 -5.80 -2.17
CA PHE A 51 1.63 -4.68 -1.88
C PHE A 51 1.76 -3.53 -2.89
N ALA A 52 2.97 -3.23 -3.38
CA ALA A 52 3.18 -2.25 -4.44
C ALA A 52 2.50 -2.66 -5.76
N LEU A 53 2.57 -3.94 -6.14
CA LEU A 53 1.88 -4.46 -7.32
C LEU A 53 0.36 -4.36 -7.19
N ILE A 54 -0.19 -4.75 -6.03
CA ILE A 54 -1.62 -4.60 -5.73
C ILE A 54 -2.02 -3.12 -5.85
N LEU A 55 -1.21 -2.22 -5.33
CA LEU A 55 -1.45 -0.79 -5.42
C LEU A 55 -1.46 -0.28 -6.84
N VAL A 56 -0.44 -0.59 -7.63
CA VAL A 56 -0.37 -0.21 -9.03
C VAL A 56 -1.57 -0.76 -9.81
N ALA A 57 -1.99 -1.99 -9.53
CA ALA A 57 -3.17 -2.59 -10.16
C ALA A 57 -4.46 -1.82 -9.79
N ILE A 58 -4.65 -1.46 -8.52
CA ILE A 58 -5.77 -0.64 -8.07
C ILE A 58 -5.73 0.72 -8.77
N LEU A 59 -4.60 1.44 -8.72
CA LEU A 59 -4.43 2.74 -9.37
C LEU A 59 -4.74 2.66 -10.88
N GLY A 60 -4.24 1.62 -11.56
CA GLY A 60 -4.45 1.38 -12.98
C GLY A 60 -5.91 1.09 -13.32
N LEU A 61 -6.59 0.25 -12.52
CA LEU A 61 -8.00 -0.08 -12.70
C LEU A 61 -8.89 1.16 -12.49
N TYR A 62 -8.69 1.90 -11.39
CA TYR A 62 -9.43 3.14 -11.13
C TYR A 62 -9.15 4.20 -12.21
N GLY A 63 -7.91 4.30 -12.70
CA GLY A 63 -7.55 5.15 -13.83
C GLY A 63 -8.22 4.74 -15.14
N ALA A 64 -8.35 3.43 -15.42
CA ALA A 64 -9.05 2.92 -16.59
C ALA A 64 -10.57 3.19 -16.51
N ILE A 65 -11.20 2.90 -15.36
CA ILE A 65 -12.60 3.24 -15.09
C ILE A 65 -12.82 4.74 -15.30
N PHE A 66 -11.90 5.57 -14.78
CA PHE A 66 -11.98 7.01 -14.97
C PHE A 66 -11.94 7.42 -16.46
N ARG A 67 -11.01 6.86 -17.25
CA ARG A 67 -10.93 7.14 -18.69
C ARG A 67 -12.24 6.79 -19.40
N VAL A 68 -12.84 5.65 -19.08
CA VAL A 68 -14.12 5.20 -19.65
C VAL A 68 -15.26 6.14 -19.25
N VAL A 69 -15.37 6.48 -17.96
CA VAL A 69 -16.41 7.39 -17.45
C VAL A 69 -16.27 8.79 -18.07
N ARG A 70 -15.04 9.28 -18.25
CA ARG A 70 -14.79 10.58 -18.91
C ARG A 70 -15.16 10.54 -20.39
N ALA A 71 -14.78 9.49 -21.12
CA ALA A 71 -15.10 9.33 -22.54
C ALA A 71 -16.61 9.24 -22.78
N ASN A 72 -17.33 8.52 -21.91
CA ASN A 72 -18.78 8.36 -22.01
C ASN A 72 -19.56 9.58 -21.47
N GLY A 73 -19.06 10.25 -20.43
CA GLY A 73 -19.67 11.43 -19.83
C GLY A 73 -19.53 12.71 -20.67
N GLN A 74 -18.48 12.82 -21.49
CA GLN A 74 -18.29 13.95 -22.41
C GLN A 74 -19.28 13.95 -23.58
N LYS A 75 -19.90 12.81 -23.90
CA LYS A 75 -20.94 12.70 -24.93
C LYS A 75 -22.34 13.12 -24.44
N SER A 76 -22.52 13.46 -23.16
CA SER A 76 -23.81 13.85 -22.60
C SER A 76 -24.02 15.38 -22.65
N PRO A 77 -25.10 15.90 -23.28
CA PRO A 77 -25.33 17.35 -23.41
C PRO A 77 -25.74 18.05 -22.09
N ARG A 78 -25.92 17.33 -20.99
CA ARG A 78 -26.55 17.86 -19.77
C ARG A 78 -25.52 18.35 -18.75
N ALA A 79 -25.48 19.68 -18.53
CA ALA A 79 -24.67 20.36 -17.52
C ALA A 79 -24.64 19.71 -16.10
N PRO A 80 -25.74 19.16 -15.54
CA PRO A 80 -25.69 18.46 -14.24
C PRO A 80 -24.89 17.15 -14.27
N ALA A 81 -24.92 16.39 -15.38
CA ALA A 81 -24.17 15.14 -15.52
C ALA A 81 -22.64 15.39 -15.54
N ARG A 82 -22.20 16.48 -16.19
CA ARG A 82 -20.81 16.93 -16.21
C ARG A 82 -20.31 17.35 -14.81
N ARG A 83 -21.17 17.94 -13.98
CA ARG A 83 -20.86 18.32 -12.58
C ARG A 83 -20.73 17.08 -11.69
N LYS A 84 -21.61 16.09 -11.84
CA LYS A 84 -21.55 14.80 -11.12
C LYS A 84 -20.30 14.00 -11.49
N ALA A 85 -19.95 13.91 -12.78
CA ALA A 85 -18.74 13.25 -13.25
C ALA A 85 -17.46 13.90 -12.70
N ARG A 86 -17.43 15.23 -12.58
CA ARG A 86 -16.29 15.96 -11.98
C ARG A 86 -16.16 15.74 -10.47
N ARG A 87 -17.28 15.65 -9.73
CA ARG A 87 -17.26 15.30 -8.30
C ARG A 87 -16.73 13.88 -8.08
N LEU A 88 -17.20 12.91 -8.86
CA LEU A 88 -16.72 11.52 -8.79
C LEU A 88 -15.22 11.44 -9.11
N LEU A 89 -14.74 12.20 -10.11
CA LEU A 89 -13.32 12.30 -10.41
C LEU A 89 -12.52 12.83 -9.22
N ASN A 90 -12.96 13.91 -8.59
CA ASN A 90 -12.27 14.47 -7.43
C ASN A 90 -12.23 13.48 -6.27
N THR A 91 -13.31 12.75 -6.00
CA THR A 91 -13.34 11.75 -4.92
C THR A 91 -12.37 10.61 -5.20
N VAL A 92 -12.36 10.06 -6.43
CA VAL A 92 -11.41 9.00 -6.79
C VAL A 92 -9.98 9.51 -6.70
N LEU A 93 -9.69 10.69 -7.24
CA LEU A 93 -8.35 11.27 -7.20
C LEU A 93 -7.89 11.55 -5.76
N MET A 94 -8.80 11.99 -4.88
CA MET A 94 -8.54 12.16 -3.46
C MET A 94 -8.21 10.82 -2.77
N ILE A 95 -8.96 9.75 -3.06
CA ILE A 95 -8.69 8.40 -2.52
C ILE A 95 -7.31 7.91 -3.00
N LEU A 96 -6.98 8.08 -4.29
CA LEU A 96 -5.68 7.69 -4.83
C LEU A 96 -4.53 8.46 -4.17
N VAL A 97 -4.68 9.78 -3.99
CA VAL A 97 -3.68 10.63 -3.34
C VAL A 97 -3.53 10.26 -1.86
N ALA A 98 -4.64 10.08 -1.13
CA ALA A 98 -4.61 9.66 0.27
C ALA A 98 -3.86 8.33 0.42
N PHE A 99 -4.13 7.35 -0.45
CA PHE A 99 -3.46 6.06 -0.39
C PHE A 99 -1.94 6.17 -0.64
N VAL A 100 -1.52 6.95 -1.64
CA VAL A 100 -0.10 7.16 -1.94
C VAL A 100 0.61 7.95 -0.82
N VAL A 101 -0.04 8.96 -0.25
CA VAL A 101 0.54 9.77 0.84
C VAL A 101 0.65 8.96 2.13
N CYS A 102 -0.35 8.12 2.44
CA CYS A 102 -0.34 7.30 3.65
C CYS A 102 0.64 6.13 3.55
N TRP A 103 0.74 5.47 2.40
CA TRP A 103 1.54 4.23 2.26
C TRP A 103 2.88 4.43 1.56
N GLY A 104 3.03 5.43 0.70
CA GLY A 104 4.25 5.70 -0.05
C GLY A 104 5.47 5.93 0.83
N PRO A 105 5.41 6.76 1.89
CA PRO A 105 6.52 6.97 2.81
C PRO A 105 6.95 5.65 3.49
N LEU A 106 6.00 4.79 3.84
CA LEU A 106 6.28 3.49 4.46
C LEU A 106 7.01 2.56 3.49
N PHE A 107 6.56 2.43 2.24
CA PHE A 107 7.27 1.62 1.25
C PHE A 107 8.67 2.16 0.96
N GLY A 108 8.83 3.48 0.85
CA GLY A 108 10.13 4.11 0.66
C GLY A 108 11.09 3.81 1.80
N LEU A 109 10.60 3.91 3.05
CA LEU A 109 11.39 3.62 4.25
C LEU A 109 11.80 2.14 4.32
N LEU A 110 10.88 1.21 4.05
CA LEU A 110 11.15 -0.23 4.04
C LEU A 110 12.17 -0.60 2.94
N LEU A 111 12.07 -0.01 1.76
CA LEU A 111 13.06 -0.19 0.70
C LEU A 111 14.43 0.38 1.11
N ALA A 112 14.45 1.56 1.75
CA ALA A 112 15.68 2.16 2.25
C ALA A 112 16.35 1.30 3.34
N ASP A 113 15.60 0.61 4.20
CA ASP A 113 16.15 -0.35 5.17
C ASP A 113 16.74 -1.61 4.52
N ILE A 114 16.11 -2.10 3.44
CA ILE A 114 16.56 -3.29 2.73
C ILE A 114 17.85 -3.02 1.94
N PHE A 115 17.89 -1.90 1.20
CA PHE A 115 19.01 -1.55 0.31
C PHE A 115 20.07 -0.67 0.99
N GLY A 116 19.73 0.00 2.08
CA GLY A 116 20.62 0.87 2.84
C GLY A 116 21.56 0.10 3.77
N SER A 117 22.68 0.75 4.10
CA SER A 117 23.59 0.27 5.14
C SER A 117 23.00 0.54 6.53
N ASN A 118 23.28 -0.36 7.49
CA ASN A 118 22.82 -0.28 8.88
C ASN A 118 23.25 1.00 9.62
N ILE A 119 24.14 1.81 9.01
CA ILE A 119 24.65 3.09 9.54
C ILE A 119 23.51 4.10 9.75
N TRP A 120 22.46 4.06 8.92
CA TRP A 120 21.32 4.99 8.98
C TRP A 120 20.11 4.43 9.74
N ALA A 121 20.25 3.25 10.37
CA ALA A 121 19.16 2.55 11.06
C ALA A 121 18.47 3.41 12.13
N GLN A 122 19.24 4.21 12.87
CA GLN A 122 18.71 5.07 13.93
C GLN A 122 17.80 6.19 13.37
N GLU A 123 18.18 6.76 12.23
CA GLU A 123 17.41 7.80 11.53
C GLU A 123 16.10 7.21 10.97
N TYR A 124 16.17 5.99 10.41
CA TYR A 124 15.01 5.27 9.90
C TYR A 124 14.01 4.92 11.00
N LEU A 125 14.48 4.43 12.16
CA LEU A 125 13.65 4.12 13.31
C LEU A 125 12.93 5.37 13.85
N ARG A 126 13.61 6.52 13.89
CA ARG A 126 13.02 7.79 14.35
C ARG A 126 11.91 8.31 13.42
N GLY A 127 12.05 8.09 12.11
CA GLY A 127 11.03 8.43 11.12
C GLY A 127 9.85 7.45 11.08
N MET A 128 10.07 6.21 11.53
CA MET A 128 9.10 5.12 11.43
C MET A 128 7.80 5.42 12.16
N ASP A 129 7.83 5.95 13.39
CA ASP A 129 6.62 6.16 14.19
C ASP A 129 5.61 7.10 13.50
N TRP A 130 6.10 8.21 12.94
CA TRP A 130 5.27 9.17 12.20
C TRP A 130 4.73 8.58 10.89
N ILE A 131 5.56 7.81 10.19
CA ILE A 131 5.19 7.15 8.94
C ILE A 131 4.17 6.04 9.19
N LEU A 132 4.32 5.28 10.27
CA LEU A 132 3.38 4.25 10.69
C LEU A 132 2.04 4.89 11.08
N ALA A 133 2.06 6.00 11.83
CA ALA A 133 0.87 6.75 12.18
C ALA A 133 0.11 7.24 10.93
N LEU A 134 0.83 7.75 9.93
CA LEU A 134 0.26 8.13 8.63
C LEU A 134 -0.41 6.96 7.90
N ALA A 135 0.23 5.78 7.90
CA ALA A 135 -0.33 4.57 7.30
C ALA A 135 -1.59 4.10 8.04
N VAL A 136 -1.59 4.14 9.38
CA VAL A 136 -2.75 3.77 10.20
C VAL A 136 -3.92 4.73 9.97
N LEU A 137 -3.65 6.04 9.84
CA LEU A 137 -4.67 7.06 9.61
C LEU A 137 -5.49 6.83 8.34
N ASN A 138 -4.92 6.16 7.32
CA ASN A 138 -5.66 5.74 6.12
C ASN A 138 -6.92 4.92 6.47
N SER A 139 -6.86 4.09 7.52
CA SER A 139 -8.00 3.28 7.96
C SER A 139 -9.12 4.13 8.56
N ALA A 140 -8.80 5.30 9.11
CA ALA A 140 -9.79 6.25 9.65
C ALA A 140 -10.38 7.18 8.58
N ILE A 141 -9.68 7.37 7.46
CA ILE A 141 -10.15 8.16 6.31
C ILE A 141 -11.13 7.35 5.45
N ASN A 142 -10.98 6.02 5.43
CA ASN A 142 -11.98 5.14 4.82
C ASN A 142 -13.29 5.21 5.64
N PRO A 143 -14.42 5.59 5.02
CA PRO A 143 -15.71 5.70 5.70
C PRO A 143 -16.32 4.34 6.09
#